data_AF-A0A645DYL1-F1
#
_entry.id   AF-A0A645DYL1-F1
#
_cell.length_a   1.000
_cell.length_b   1.000
_cell.length_c   1.000
_cell.angle_alpha   90.00
_cell.angle_beta   90.00
_cell.angle_gamma   90.00
#
_symmetry.space_group_name_H-M   'P 1'
#
loop_
_entity.id
_entity.type
_entity.pdbx_description
1 polymer ?
#
loop_
_entity_poly.entity_id
_entity_poly.type
_entity_poly.pdbx_seq_one_letter_code
_entity_poly.pdbx_strand_id
1 'polypeptide(L)'
;MTELYTDLMIGLLAIVVGYATLKYNLGRHIVFVNEKKYDNKKVAKVAGTHIMAYGFITIILLVGRYFTMGNKVGDALNKASIAVLVIIGAIMYYNIRKSCKIEKKEETEIKGINKKKKKKKKKKRK
;
A
#
# COMPACT_ATOMS: atom_id res chain seq x y z
N MET A 1 8.73 -8.53 -29.75
CA MET A 1 7.70 -9.46 -29.23
C MET A 1 7.99 -9.91 -27.81
N THR A 2 9.25 -10.21 -27.45
CA THR A 2 9.65 -10.60 -26.09
C THR A 2 9.38 -9.52 -25.03
N GLU A 3 9.78 -8.25 -25.28
CA GLU A 3 9.57 -7.15 -24.31
C GLU A 3 8.10 -6.90 -23.95
N LEU A 4 7.20 -6.96 -24.95
CA LEU A 4 5.77 -6.71 -24.74
C LEU A 4 5.14 -7.77 -23.82
N TYR A 5 5.57 -9.03 -23.98
CA TYR A 5 5.11 -10.15 -23.18
C TYR A 5 5.65 -10.07 -21.74
N THR A 6 6.91 -9.63 -21.59
CA THR A 6 7.54 -9.41 -20.29
C THR A 6 6.83 -8.29 -19.52
N ASP A 7 6.54 -7.15 -20.15
CA ASP A 7 5.83 -6.03 -19.52
C ASP A 7 4.39 -6.41 -19.12
N LEU A 8 3.70 -7.20 -19.94
CA LEU A 8 2.37 -7.74 -19.61
C LEU A 8 2.42 -8.67 -18.39
N MET A 9 3.40 -9.58 -18.34
CA MET A 9 3.62 -10.46 -17.19
C MET A 9 3.95 -9.69 -15.93
N ILE A 10 4.77 -8.63 -16.01
CA ILE A 10 5.08 -7.75 -14.88
C ILE A 10 3.80 -7.07 -14.37
N GLY A 11 2.96 -6.56 -15.26
CA GLY A 11 1.68 -5.93 -14.89
C GLY A 11 0.75 -6.91 -14.16
N LEU A 12 0.57 -8.12 -14.70
CA LEU A 12 -0.25 -9.16 -14.08
C LEU A 12 0.31 -9.61 -12.72
N LEU A 13 1.62 -9.84 -12.64
CA LEU A 13 2.29 -10.21 -11.39
C LEU A 13 2.13 -9.11 -10.34
N ALA A 14 2.26 -7.83 -10.71
CA ALA A 14 2.02 -6.72 -9.79
C ALA A 14 0.59 -6.73 -9.24
N ILE A 15 -0.43 -7.01 -10.06
CA ILE A 15 -1.81 -7.14 -9.58
C ILE A 15 -1.95 -8.29 -8.58
N VAL A 16 -1.41 -9.47 -8.91
CA VAL A 16 -1.48 -10.66 -8.04
C VAL A 16 -0.73 -10.43 -6.73
N VAL A 17 0.47 -9.87 -6.78
CA VAL A 17 1.28 -9.53 -5.60
C VAL A 17 0.59 -8.46 -4.75
N GLY A 18 0.00 -7.44 -5.38
CA GLY A 18 -0.77 -6.41 -4.67
C GLY A 18 -1.99 -7.01 -3.95
N TYR A 19 -2.73 -7.91 -4.61
CA TYR A 19 -3.86 -8.63 -4.00
C TYR A 19 -3.40 -9.53 -2.85
N ALA A 20 -2.31 -10.29 -3.04
CA ALA A 20 -1.74 -11.12 -1.98
C ALA A 20 -1.30 -10.26 -0.78
N THR A 21 -0.70 -9.10 -1.04
CA THR A 21 -0.30 -8.14 0.00
C THR A 21 -1.50 -7.68 0.83
N LEU A 22 -2.63 -7.38 0.18
CA LEU A 22 -3.90 -7.06 0.85
C LEU A 22 -4.46 -8.23 1.66
N LYS A 23 -4.53 -9.42 1.05
CA LYS A 23 -5.21 -10.60 1.63
C LYS A 23 -4.45 -11.20 2.81
N TYR A 24 -3.12 -11.26 2.71
CA TYR A 24 -2.26 -11.90 3.72
C TYR A 24 -1.61 -10.92 4.69
N ASN A 25 -1.94 -9.62 4.63
CA ASN A 25 -1.37 -8.57 5.47
C ASN A 25 0.18 -8.55 5.46
N LEU A 26 0.77 -8.58 4.26
CA LEU A 26 2.23 -8.68 4.06
C LEU A 26 2.97 -7.34 4.19
N GLY A 27 2.40 -6.35 4.87
CA GLY A 27 3.00 -5.01 5.04
C GLY A 27 4.36 -5.04 5.75
N ARG A 28 4.60 -6.06 6.58
CA ARG A 28 5.85 -6.36 7.28
C ARG A 28 7.02 -6.68 6.35
N HIS A 29 6.75 -7.15 5.13
CA HIS A 29 7.79 -7.54 4.16
C HIS A 29 8.19 -6.40 3.22
N ILE A 30 7.65 -5.20 3.43
CA ILE A 30 8.02 -4.01 2.65
C ILE A 30 9.29 -3.43 3.26
N VAL A 31 10.34 -3.31 2.43
CA VAL A 31 11.72 -2.92 2.82
C VAL A 31 11.80 -1.65 3.67
N PHE A 32 10.86 -0.71 3.50
CA PHE A 32 10.85 0.59 4.20
C PHE A 32 9.96 0.63 5.45
N VAL A 33 9.35 -0.49 5.83
CA VAL A 33 8.38 -0.57 6.93
C VAL A 33 9.01 -1.24 8.14
N ASN A 34 9.11 -0.48 9.23
CA ASN A 34 9.47 -1.03 10.53
C ASN A 34 8.19 -1.38 11.31
N GLU A 35 8.00 -2.65 11.64
CA GLU A 35 6.86 -3.13 12.44
C GLU A 35 6.73 -2.44 13.80
N LYS A 36 7.83 -1.95 14.35
CA LYS A 36 7.81 -1.22 15.64
C LYS A 36 7.22 0.19 15.51
N LYS A 37 7.13 0.72 14.29
CA LYS A 37 6.69 2.10 14.01
C LYS A 37 5.35 2.16 13.24
N TYR A 38 5.00 1.10 12.51
CA TYR A 38 3.87 1.09 11.59
C TYR A 38 2.94 -0.11 11.80
N ASP A 39 1.63 0.11 11.69
CA ASP A 39 0.61 -0.93 11.79
C ASP A 39 0.60 -1.78 10.51
N ASN A 40 0.98 -3.05 10.64
CA ASN A 40 1.10 -3.98 9.52
C ASN A 40 -0.18 -4.08 8.67
N LYS A 41 -1.38 -4.05 9.27
CA LYS A 41 -2.64 -4.15 8.51
C LYS A 41 -2.89 -2.90 7.68
N LYS A 42 -2.65 -1.71 8.26
CA LYS A 42 -2.79 -0.44 7.55
C LYS A 42 -1.76 -0.33 6.43
N VAL A 43 -0.51 -0.72 6.70
CA VAL A 43 0.56 -0.76 5.70
C VAL A 43 0.21 -1.69 4.55
N ALA A 44 -0.19 -2.93 4.84
CA ALA A 44 -0.56 -3.91 3.84
C ALA A 44 -1.69 -3.41 2.94
N LYS A 45 -2.69 -2.74 3.55
CA LYS A 45 -3.79 -2.12 2.80
C LYS A 45 -3.28 -1.04 1.84
N VAL A 46 -2.50 -0.08 2.34
CA VAL A 46 -1.99 1.02 1.52
C VAL A 46 -1.07 0.51 0.43
N ALA A 47 -0.07 -0.29 0.77
CA ALA A 47 0.91 -0.80 -0.17
C ALA A 47 0.28 -1.73 -1.21
N GLY A 48 -0.57 -2.67 -0.78
CA GLY A 48 -1.26 -3.58 -1.69
C GLY A 48 -2.10 -2.84 -2.72
N THR A 49 -2.83 -1.80 -2.33
CA THR A 49 -3.59 -0.95 -3.27
C THR A 49 -2.68 -0.22 -4.26
N HIS A 50 -1.54 0.34 -3.81
CA HIS A 50 -0.62 1.04 -4.71
C HIS A 50 0.10 0.09 -5.67
N ILE A 51 0.44 -1.12 -5.22
CA ILE A 51 1.04 -2.18 -6.05
C ILE A 51 0.03 -2.68 -7.10
N MET A 52 -1.25 -2.88 -6.73
CA MET A 52 -2.29 -3.23 -7.70
C MET A 52 -2.50 -2.09 -8.71
N ALA A 53 -2.57 -0.84 -8.26
CA ALA A 53 -2.71 0.32 -9.13
C ALA A 53 -1.54 0.44 -10.13
N TYR A 54 -0.32 0.18 -9.68
CA TYR A 54 0.85 0.10 -10.56
C TYR A 54 0.67 -0.96 -11.64
N GLY A 55 0.22 -2.16 -11.28
CA GLY A 55 -0.07 -3.23 -12.24
C GLY A 55 -1.09 -2.82 -13.31
N PHE A 56 -2.20 -2.19 -12.92
CA PHE A 56 -3.18 -1.66 -13.88
C PHE A 56 -2.60 -0.58 -14.79
N ILE A 57 -1.87 0.39 -14.23
CA ILE A 57 -1.26 1.49 -14.99
C ILE A 57 -0.24 0.95 -16.00
N THR A 58 0.52 -0.07 -15.61
CA THR A 58 1.52 -0.71 -16.49
C THR A 58 0.85 -1.38 -17.69
N ILE A 59 -0.28 -2.06 -17.48
CA ILE A 59 -1.05 -2.67 -18.58
C ILE A 59 -1.62 -1.58 -19.51
N ILE A 60 -2.14 -0.47 -18.98
CA ILE A 60 -2.66 0.64 -19.80
C ILE A 60 -1.54 1.28 -20.64
N LEU A 61 -0.37 1.50 -20.03
CA LEU A 61 0.82 2.03 -20.72
C LEU A 61 1.32 1.08 -21.80
N LEU A 62 1.27 -0.24 -21.55
CA LEU A 62 1.59 -1.26 -22.55
C LEU A 62 0.70 -1.13 -23.78
N VAL A 63 -0.62 -1.01 -23.58
CA VAL A 63 -1.58 -0.81 -24.67
C VAL A 63 -1.27 0.47 -25.44
N GLY A 64 -0.99 1.57 -24.74
CA GLY A 64 -0.59 2.84 -25.36
C GLY A 64 0.70 2.72 -26.20
N ARG A 65 1.70 1.98 -25.71
CA ARG A 65 2.95 1.72 -26.46
C ARG A 65 2.70 0.85 -27.68
N TYR A 66 1.84 -0.16 -27.58
CA TYR A 66 1.49 -1.04 -28.69
C TYR A 66 0.88 -0.25 -29.86
N PHE A 67 -0.04 0.68 -29.58
CA PHE A 67 -0.65 1.53 -30.61
C PHE A 67 0.28 2.61 -31.17
N THR A 68 1.33 2.99 -30.43
CA THR A 68 2.27 4.06 -30.82
C THR A 68 3.64 3.53 -31.25
N MET A 69 3.74 2.21 -31.43
CA MET A 69 4.97 1.51 -31.78
C MET A 69 5.50 1.99 -33.15
N GLY A 70 6.74 2.45 -33.20
CA GLY A 70 7.38 3.00 -34.40
C GLY A 70 7.38 4.53 -34.53
N ASN A 71 6.74 5.26 -33.62
CA ASN A 71 6.76 6.72 -33.58
C ASN A 71 7.49 7.28 -32.34
N LYS A 72 7.94 8.54 -32.40
CA LYS A 72 8.57 9.27 -31.28
C LYS A 72 7.73 9.25 -29.97
N VAL A 73 6.42 9.03 -30.09
CA VAL A 73 5.48 8.91 -28.98
C VAL A 73 5.75 7.66 -28.14
N GLY A 74 6.15 6.54 -28.76
CA GLY A 74 6.50 5.30 -28.07
C GLY A 74 7.70 5.46 -27.13
N ASP A 75 8.72 6.19 -27.57
CA ASP A 75 9.90 6.52 -26.75
C ASP A 75 9.56 7.43 -25.57
N ALA A 76 8.65 8.40 -25.77
CA ALA A 76 8.16 9.25 -24.70
C ALA A 76 7.37 8.44 -23.65
N LEU A 77 6.50 7.52 -24.10
CA LEU A 77 5.83 6.56 -23.21
C LEU A 77 6.82 5.65 -22.47
N ASN A 78 7.97 5.35 -23.08
CA ASN A 78 8.99 4.54 -22.43
C ASN A 78 9.63 5.26 -21.23
N LYS A 79 10.02 6.52 -21.42
CA LYS A 79 10.53 7.36 -20.33
C LYS A 79 9.47 7.64 -19.27
N ALA A 80 8.20 7.79 -19.68
CA ALA A 80 7.09 8.05 -18.77
C ALA A 80 6.83 6.88 -17.81
N SER A 81 6.93 5.62 -18.25
CA SER A 81 6.65 4.47 -17.37
C SER A 81 7.64 4.37 -16.19
N ILE A 82 8.91 4.72 -16.43
CA ILE A 82 9.95 4.76 -15.38
C ILE A 82 9.61 5.85 -14.37
N ALA A 83 9.21 7.04 -14.84
CA ALA A 83 8.80 8.13 -13.95
C ALA A 83 7.56 7.75 -13.11
N VAL A 84 6.58 7.06 -13.71
CA VAL A 84 5.38 6.57 -13.02
C VAL A 84 5.74 5.61 -11.88
N LEU A 85 6.71 4.72 -12.08
CA LEU A 85 7.18 3.80 -11.05
C LEU A 85 7.74 4.54 -9.83
N VAL A 86 8.58 5.55 -10.08
CA VAL A 86 9.17 6.39 -9.02
C VAL A 86 8.09 7.17 -8.28
N ILE A 87 7.13 7.77 -9.00
CA ILE A 87 6.03 8.55 -8.43
C ILE A 87 5.15 7.66 -7.54
N ILE A 88 4.75 6.49 -8.02
CA ILE A 88 3.91 5.56 -7.23
C ILE A 88 4.67 5.08 -5.99
N GLY A 89 5.95 4.77 -6.10
CA GLY A 89 6.80 4.41 -4.97
C GLY A 89 6.88 5.52 -3.91
N ALA A 90 7.09 6.77 -4.34
CA ALA A 90 7.16 7.93 -3.45
C ALA A 90 5.81 8.22 -2.77
N ILE A 91 4.70 8.16 -3.51
CA ILE A 91 3.34 8.33 -2.97
C ILE A 91 3.02 7.22 -1.96
N MET A 92 3.36 5.97 -2.29
CA MET A 92 3.18 4.83 -1.40
C MET A 92 3.97 5.04 -0.10
N TYR A 93 5.24 5.44 -0.18
CA TYR A 93 6.07 5.72 0.98
C TYR A 93 5.49 6.86 1.84
N TYR A 94 5.06 7.96 1.21
CA TYR A 94 4.44 9.07 1.92
C TYR A 94 3.14 8.66 2.64
N ASN A 95 2.28 7.89 1.97
CA ASN A 95 1.02 7.41 2.52
C ASN A 95 1.24 6.43 3.68
N ILE A 96 2.22 5.54 3.58
CA ILE A 96 2.64 4.67 4.69
C ILE A 96 3.13 5.52 5.88
N ARG A 97 3.99 6.51 5.61
CA ARG A 97 4.56 7.37 6.66
C ARG A 97 3.52 8.22 7.36
N LYS A 98 2.50 8.70 6.63
CA LYS A 98 1.44 9.57 7.15
C LYS A 98 0.33 8.78 7.87
N SER A 99 -0.16 7.71 7.24
CA SER A 99 -1.42 7.07 7.62
C SER A 99 -1.24 5.75 8.37
N CYS A 100 -0.07 5.12 8.27
CA CYS A 100 0.15 3.78 8.83
C CYS A 100 0.99 3.79 10.10
N LYS A 101 1.38 4.96 10.64
CA LYS A 101 2.04 5.01 11.96
C LYS A 101 1.16 4.31 12.98
N ILE A 102 1.77 3.53 13.87
CA ILE A 102 1.07 2.99 15.03
C ILE A 102 0.56 4.19 15.80
N GLU A 103 -0.74 4.44 15.73
CA GLU A 103 -1.38 5.34 16.66
C GLU A 103 -1.09 4.76 18.04
N LYS A 104 -0.23 5.42 18.83
CA LYS A 104 -0.29 5.30 20.28
C LYS A 104 -1.61 5.93 20.73
N LYS A 105 -2.74 5.31 20.39
CA LYS A 105 -4.02 5.56 21.03
C LYS A 105 -4.16 4.53 22.14
N GLU A 106 -3.93 5.01 23.36
CA GLU A 106 -4.82 4.75 24.49
C GLU A 106 -4.86 3.33 25.08
N GLU A 107 -3.74 2.86 25.65
CA GLU A 107 -3.85 2.03 26.86
C GLU A 107 -4.21 2.86 28.12
N THR A 108 -4.23 4.19 28.01
CA THR A 108 -4.57 5.08 29.14
C THR A 108 -6.09 5.16 29.40
N GLU A 109 -6.96 4.94 28.42
CA GLU A 109 -8.42 5.05 28.65
C GLU A 109 -9.07 3.81 29.29
N ILE A 110 -8.53 2.60 29.06
CA ILE A 110 -9.13 1.37 29.60
C ILE A 110 -8.96 1.27 31.13
N LYS A 111 -7.89 1.88 31.70
CA LYS A 111 -7.67 1.90 33.16
C LYS A 111 -8.54 2.94 33.90
N GLY A 112 -9.04 3.98 33.22
CA GLY A 112 -9.88 5.02 33.82
C GLY A 112 -11.36 4.62 33.96
N ILE A 113 -11.92 3.98 32.93
CA ILE A 113 -13.36 3.62 32.90
C ILE A 113 -13.65 2.43 33.83
N ASN A 114 -12.76 1.44 33.91
CA ASN A 114 -12.95 0.29 34.80
C ASN A 114 -12.75 0.62 36.30
N LYS A 115 -11.96 1.66 36.65
CA LYS A 115 -11.92 2.16 38.04
C LYS A 115 -13.19 2.92 38.44
N LYS A 116 -13.80 3.69 37.52
CA LYS A 116 -15.08 4.39 37.79
C LYS A 116 -16.25 3.42 37.96
N LYS A 117 -16.33 2.32 37.19
CA LYS A 117 -17.38 1.30 37.37
C LYS A 117 -17.25 0.50 38.68
N LYS A 118 -16.02 0.17 39.12
CA LYS A 118 -15.81 -0.49 40.43
C LYS A 118 -16.12 0.42 41.63
N LYS A 119 -15.83 1.73 41.58
CA LYS A 119 -16.19 2.68 42.66
C LYS A 119 -17.70 2.92 42.77
N LYS A 120 -18.45 3.00 41.65
CA LYS A 120 -19.92 3.17 41.71
C LYS A 120 -20.67 1.95 42.29
N LYS A 121 -20.16 0.72 42.11
CA LYS A 121 -20.80 -0.49 42.69
C LYS A 121 -20.61 -0.61 44.22
N LYS A 122 -19.53 -0.08 44.80
CA LYS A 122 -19.32 -0.10 46.26
C LYS A 122 -20.12 0.95 47.03
N LYS A 123 -20.59 2.03 46.38
CA LYS A 123 -21.36 3.12 47.04
C LYS A 123 -22.88 2.88 47.06
N LYS A 124 -23.39 1.82 46.41
CA LYS A 124 -24.82 1.42 46.43
C LYS A 124 -25.11 0.25 47.38
N ARG A 125 -24.12 -0.21 48.15
CA ARG A 125 -24.25 -1.31 49.13
C ARG A 125 -23.93 -0.87 50.57
N LYS A 126 -23.98 0.43 50.85
CA LYS A 126 -24.05 0.99 52.20
C LYS A 126 -25.30 1.86 52.25
#